data_AF-A0A935VI06-F1
#
_entry.id   AF-A0A935VI06-F1
#
_cell.length_a   1.000
_cell.length_b   1.000
_cell.length_c   1.000
_cell.angle_alpha   90.00
_cell.angle_beta   90.00
_cell.angle_gamma   90.00
#
_symmetry.space_group_name_H-M   'P 1'
#
loop_
_entity.id
_entity.type
_entity.pdbx_description
1 polymer ?
#
loop_
_entity_poly.entity_id
_entity_poly.type
_entity_poly.pdbx_seq_one_letter_code
_entity_poly.pdbx_strand_id
1 'polypeptide(L)'
;MIKAMIVDDEQSSIDLLKWLIKQYCAEITEIRTARSVQDALAIIDEFQPEIVFLDIQMPHQSGFDLLMSIKQWNFEVIFTTAYNEYAIQAIRFSALDYLLKPIDESELIKAISRYKAKRIFAPEGQLLFNNFIQNIQQEDKSNFKLALSGSGEIKYVVLQDIIRLQAESNYTRIYFTSGKMFLSAKTLKEYDDILKGHKFLRYTDHIW
;
A
#
# COMPACT_ATOMS: atom_id res chain seq x y z
N MET A 1 -4.66 9.00 19.25
CA MET A 1 -4.30 10.26 18.58
C MET A 1 -3.34 9.86 17.48
N ILE A 2 -3.64 10.15 16.22
CA ILE A 2 -2.79 9.80 15.08
C ILE A 2 -2.12 11.06 14.53
N LYS A 3 -0.79 11.05 14.42
CA LYS A 3 -0.03 12.09 13.73
C LYS A 3 0.12 11.73 12.25
N ALA A 4 -0.39 12.58 11.36
CA ALA A 4 -0.28 12.37 9.93
C ALA A 4 0.62 13.42 9.28
N MET A 5 1.38 12.99 8.28
CA MET A 5 2.14 13.88 7.42
C MET A 5 1.67 13.75 5.98
N ILE A 6 1.58 14.87 5.26
CA ILE A 6 1.25 14.89 3.83
C ILE A 6 2.46 15.45 3.08
N VAL A 7 2.94 14.73 2.08
CA VAL A 7 4.07 15.12 1.24
C VAL A 7 3.61 15.14 -0.21
N ASP A 8 3.49 16.34 -0.78
CA ASP A 8 2.93 16.57 -2.11
C ASP A 8 3.38 17.97 -2.56
N ASP A 9 3.88 18.13 -3.79
CA ASP A 9 4.38 19.43 -4.25
C ASP A 9 3.25 20.43 -4.58
N GLU A 10 2.05 19.93 -4.83
CA GLU A 10 0.87 20.72 -5.15
C GLU A 10 0.11 21.16 -3.90
N GLN A 11 0.10 22.47 -3.64
CA GLN A 11 -0.61 23.04 -2.48
C GLN A 11 -2.11 22.72 -2.49
N SER A 12 -2.75 22.72 -3.66
CA SER A 12 -4.16 22.35 -3.82
C SER A 12 -4.44 20.90 -3.40
N SER A 13 -3.54 19.98 -3.73
CA SER A 13 -3.64 18.55 -3.38
C SER A 13 -3.47 18.36 -1.86
N ILE A 14 -2.53 19.07 -1.24
CA ILE A 14 -2.38 19.14 0.21
C ILE A 14 -3.66 19.63 0.88
N ASP A 15 -4.20 20.76 0.44
CA ASP A 15 -5.35 21.40 1.10
C ASP A 15 -6.62 20.56 0.97
N LEU A 16 -6.84 19.92 -0.18
CA LEU A 16 -7.94 18.97 -0.38
C LEU A 16 -7.81 17.78 0.57
N LEU A 17 -6.65 17.14 0.64
CA LEU A 17 -6.46 15.97 1.51
C LEU A 17 -6.58 16.34 3.00
N LYS A 18 -6.06 17.51 3.42
CA LYS A 18 -6.27 18.02 4.78
C LYS A 18 -7.75 18.22 5.08
N TRP A 19 -8.50 18.77 4.13
CA TRP A 19 -9.94 18.96 4.30
C TRP A 19 -10.65 17.61 4.46
N LEU A 20 -10.37 16.65 3.57
CA LEU A 20 -10.94 15.29 3.63
C LEU A 20 -10.62 14.61 4.98
N ILE A 21 -9.36 14.62 5.41
CA ILE A 21 -8.96 14.04 6.69
C ILE A 21 -9.72 14.67 7.85
N LYS A 22 -9.83 16.02 7.88
CA LYS A 22 -10.55 16.72 8.95
C LYS A 22 -12.04 16.40 8.99
N GLN A 23 -12.66 16.19 7.82
CA GLN A 23 -14.10 15.87 7.74
C GLN A 23 -14.40 14.42 8.11
N TYR A 24 -13.57 13.48 7.67
CA TYR A 24 -13.91 12.06 7.67
C TYR A 24 -13.03 11.17 8.57
N CYS A 25 -11.93 11.70 9.13
CA CYS A 25 -10.95 10.92 9.89
C CYS A 25 -10.57 11.64 11.19
N ALA A 26 -11.53 11.76 12.12
CA ALA A 26 -11.36 12.47 13.40
C ALA A 26 -10.25 11.88 14.30
N GLU A 27 -9.82 10.64 14.06
CA GLU A 27 -8.68 10.02 14.74
C GLU A 27 -7.32 10.67 14.42
N ILE A 28 -7.20 11.36 13.28
CA ILE A 28 -6.00 12.12 12.91
C ILE A 28 -6.09 13.50 13.56
N THR A 29 -5.26 13.70 14.59
CA THR A 29 -5.33 14.87 15.46
C THR A 29 -4.32 15.95 15.08
N GLU A 30 -3.23 15.58 14.43
CA GLU A 30 -2.18 16.49 14.01
C GLU A 30 -1.78 16.21 12.57
N ILE A 31 -1.65 17.27 11.77
CA ILE A 31 -1.22 17.17 10.37
C ILE A 31 -0.06 18.12 10.13
N ARG A 32 1.07 17.58 9.64
CA ARG A 32 2.17 18.34 9.05
C ARG A 32 2.21 18.14 7.55
N THR A 33 2.80 19.09 6.84
CA THR A 33 2.85 19.08 5.38
C THR A 33 4.25 19.41 4.90
N ALA A 34 4.68 18.77 3.82
CA ALA A 34 5.91 19.08 3.11
C ALA A 34 5.62 19.15 1.61
N ARG A 35 6.37 20.00 0.89
CA ARG A 35 6.22 20.18 -0.57
C ARG A 35 7.39 19.62 -1.36
N SER A 36 8.34 18.98 -0.68
CA SER A 36 9.51 18.35 -1.27
C SER A 36 10.02 17.23 -0.37
N VAL A 37 10.88 16.38 -0.91
CA VAL A 37 11.58 15.34 -0.15
C VAL A 37 12.44 15.95 0.96
N GLN A 38 13.13 17.07 0.69
CA GLN A 38 13.97 17.77 1.67
C GLN A 38 13.14 18.31 2.84
N ASP A 39 12.03 18.98 2.55
CA ASP A 39 11.12 19.48 3.59
C ASP A 39 10.57 18.32 4.42
N ALA A 40 10.28 17.19 3.77
CA ALA A 40 9.76 16.02 4.45
C ALA A 40 10.78 15.43 5.42
N LEU A 41 12.04 15.26 4.99
CA LEU A 41 13.13 14.78 5.84
C LEU A 41 13.38 15.69 7.05
N ALA A 42 13.28 17.01 6.86
CA ALA A 42 13.47 17.96 7.96
C ALA A 42 12.37 17.87 9.04
N ILE A 43 11.17 17.41 8.68
CA ILE A 43 10.00 17.34 9.57
C ILE A 43 9.83 15.95 10.19
N ILE A 44 10.10 14.88 9.44
CA ILE A 44 9.79 13.49 9.83
C ILE A 44 10.41 13.11 11.18
N ASP A 45 11.68 13.47 11.40
CA ASP A 45 12.41 13.08 12.60
C ASP A 45 11.89 13.77 13.87
N GLU A 46 11.50 15.04 13.78
CA GLU A 46 10.93 15.78 14.91
C GLU A 46 9.46 15.43 15.14
N PHE A 47 8.68 15.38 14.06
CA PHE A 47 7.23 15.20 14.13
C PHE A 47 6.85 13.77 14.50
N GLN A 48 7.67 12.78 14.11
CA GLN A 48 7.43 11.34 14.29
C GLN A 48 6.01 10.97 13.85
N PRO A 49 5.68 11.13 12.55
CA PRO A 49 4.35 10.77 12.06
C PRO A 49 4.09 9.27 12.28
N GLU A 50 2.82 8.91 12.40
CA GLU A 50 2.35 7.54 12.39
C GLU A 50 1.88 7.11 11.00
N ILE A 51 1.42 8.07 10.19
CA ILE A 51 1.01 7.86 8.79
C ILE A 51 1.61 8.96 7.93
N VAL A 52 2.16 8.59 6.78
CA VAL A 52 2.63 9.51 5.75
C VAL A 52 1.83 9.27 4.46
N PHE A 53 1.06 10.28 4.07
CA PHE A 53 0.47 10.37 2.74
C PHE A 53 1.52 10.95 1.79
N LEU A 54 1.90 10.19 0.78
CA LEU A 54 3.10 10.47 -0.01
C LEU A 54 2.78 10.48 -1.50
N ASP A 55 2.92 11.65 -2.14
CA ASP A 55 2.86 11.70 -3.59
C ASP A 55 4.07 10.97 -4.19
N ILE A 56 3.80 10.16 -5.20
CA ILE A 56 4.85 9.50 -5.97
C ILE A 56 5.53 10.50 -6.90
N GLN A 57 4.77 11.41 -7.52
CA GLN A 57 5.31 12.39 -8.46
C GLN A 57 5.52 13.71 -7.76
N MET A 58 6.79 14.07 -7.55
CA MET A 58 7.15 15.43 -7.17
C MET A 58 8.32 15.89 -8.07
N PRO A 59 8.50 17.20 -8.26
CA PRO A 59 9.62 17.74 -9.00
C PRO A 59 10.95 17.28 -8.42
N HIS A 60 11.89 16.93 -9.30
CA HIS A 60 13.28 16.51 -8.99
C HIS A 60 13.45 15.18 -8.27
N GLN A 61 12.57 14.84 -7.32
CA GLN A 61 12.61 13.59 -6.54
C GLN A 61 11.21 13.01 -6.37
N SER A 62 11.10 11.70 -6.49
CA SER A 62 9.86 10.96 -6.28
C SER A 62 9.59 10.69 -4.80
N GLY A 63 8.35 10.32 -4.46
CA GLY A 63 8.03 9.81 -3.13
C GLY A 63 8.84 8.56 -2.76
N PHE A 64 9.24 7.74 -3.74
CA PHE A 64 10.13 6.61 -3.48
C PHE A 64 11.52 7.05 -3.03
N ASP A 65 12.03 8.17 -3.55
CA ASP A 65 13.33 8.72 -3.15
C ASP A 65 13.33 9.16 -1.69
N LEU A 66 12.20 9.67 -1.17
CA LEU A 66 12.04 9.95 0.26
C LEU A 66 12.24 8.69 1.10
N LEU A 67 11.54 7.60 0.75
CA LEU A 67 11.63 6.35 1.50
C LEU A 67 13.00 5.69 1.39
N MET A 68 13.68 5.79 0.24
CA MET A 68 15.05 5.32 0.06
C MET A 68 16.07 6.15 0.84
N SER A 69 15.78 7.43 1.09
CA SER A 69 16.64 8.32 1.89
C SER A 69 16.56 8.03 3.39
N ILE A 70 15.48 7.38 3.85
CA ILE A 70 15.26 7.03 5.25
C ILE A 70 15.69 5.58 5.49
N LYS A 71 16.77 5.38 6.26
CA LYS A 71 17.32 4.04 6.53
C LYS A 71 16.29 3.09 7.17
N GLN A 72 15.49 3.62 8.08
CA GLN A 72 14.42 2.88 8.76
C GLN A 72 13.31 3.85 9.15
N TRP A 73 12.06 3.47 8.86
CA TRP A 73 10.88 4.24 9.20
C TRP A 73 9.85 3.37 9.93
N ASN A 74 9.12 4.00 10.86
CA ASN A 74 8.14 3.34 11.73
C ASN A 74 6.71 3.87 11.51
N PHE A 75 6.47 4.60 10.41
CA PHE A 75 5.16 5.14 10.03
C PHE A 75 4.54 4.32 8.91
N GLU A 76 3.22 4.27 8.78
CA GLU A 76 2.61 3.67 7.59
C GLU A 76 2.69 4.63 6.40
N VAL A 77 2.95 4.10 5.20
CA VAL A 77 2.93 4.91 3.97
C VAL A 77 1.66 4.61 3.19
N ILE A 78 0.92 5.67 2.85
CA ILE A 78 -0.20 5.61 1.91
C ILE A 78 0.18 6.49 0.70
N PHE A 79 0.46 5.86 -0.44
CA PHE A 79 0.82 6.63 -1.63
C PHE A 79 -0.39 7.38 -2.18
N THR A 80 -0.24 8.66 -2.49
CA THR A 80 -1.20 9.41 -3.29
C THR A 80 -0.67 9.48 -4.72
N THR A 81 -1.50 9.25 -5.73
CA THR A 81 -0.98 9.28 -7.10
C THR A 81 -2.04 9.56 -8.16
N ALA A 82 -1.62 10.25 -9.23
CA ALA A 82 -2.39 10.38 -10.46
C ALA A 82 -2.02 9.31 -11.51
N TYR A 83 -1.06 8.41 -11.21
CA TYR A 83 -0.59 7.40 -12.17
C TYR A 83 -1.70 6.44 -12.62
N ASN A 84 -1.59 6.05 -13.89
CA ASN A 84 -2.42 5.04 -14.54
C ASN A 84 -2.05 3.60 -14.10
N GLU A 85 -2.83 2.61 -14.54
CA GLU A 85 -2.90 1.20 -14.09
C GLU A 85 -1.56 0.51 -13.72
N TYR A 86 -0.43 0.81 -14.36
CA TYR A 86 0.84 0.11 -14.15
C TYR A 86 1.50 0.37 -12.78
N ALA A 87 1.61 1.63 -12.35
CA ALA A 87 2.21 1.96 -11.04
C ALA A 87 1.32 1.42 -9.91
N ILE A 88 0.00 1.53 -10.10
CA ILE A 88 -1.02 0.96 -9.22
C ILE A 88 -0.82 -0.56 -9.10
N GLN A 89 -0.62 -1.25 -10.21
CA GLN A 89 -0.40 -2.68 -10.22
C GLN A 89 0.86 -3.05 -9.43
N ALA A 90 1.98 -2.37 -9.64
CA ALA A 90 3.22 -2.66 -8.90
C ALA A 90 3.09 -2.43 -7.37
N ILE A 91 2.38 -1.37 -6.97
CA ILE A 91 2.05 -1.07 -5.56
C ILE A 91 1.15 -2.18 -4.98
N ARG A 92 0.11 -2.59 -5.72
CA ARG A 92 -0.80 -3.69 -5.36
C ARG A 92 -0.07 -5.02 -5.17
N PHE A 93 0.84 -5.35 -6.08
CA PHE A 93 1.72 -6.53 -6.03
C PHE A 93 2.58 -6.58 -4.76
N SER A 94 2.97 -5.41 -4.28
CA SER A 94 3.79 -5.27 -3.09
C SER A 94 2.95 -5.02 -1.83
N ALA A 95 1.63 -5.14 -1.93
CA ALA A 95 0.67 -4.93 -0.86
C ALA A 95 0.75 -3.55 -0.16
N LEU A 96 1.31 -2.55 -0.83
CA LEU A 96 1.39 -1.18 -0.34
C LEU A 96 0.02 -0.50 -0.49
N ASP A 97 -0.33 0.38 0.45
CA ASP A 97 -1.57 1.14 0.42
C ASP A 97 -1.44 2.39 -0.47
N TYR A 98 -2.53 2.74 -1.17
CA TYR A 98 -2.56 3.91 -2.05
C TYR A 98 -3.96 4.53 -2.17
N LEU A 99 -4.00 5.78 -2.62
CA LEU A 99 -5.17 6.58 -2.95
C LEU A 99 -4.97 7.22 -4.32
N LEU A 100 -5.95 7.09 -5.21
CA LEU A 100 -5.92 7.74 -6.52
C LEU A 100 -6.39 9.18 -6.40
N LYS A 101 -5.73 10.07 -7.15
CA LYS A 101 -6.19 11.45 -7.35
C LYS A 101 -7.24 11.46 -8.50
N PRO A 102 -8.38 12.17 -8.36
CA PRO A 102 -8.83 12.88 -7.15
C PRO A 102 -9.23 11.90 -6.03
N ILE A 103 -8.86 12.23 -4.79
CA ILE A 103 -9.03 11.35 -3.64
C ILE A 103 -10.52 11.27 -3.26
N ASP A 104 -11.06 10.06 -3.32
CA ASP A 104 -12.41 9.72 -2.88
C ASP A 104 -12.45 9.53 -1.35
N GLU A 105 -13.45 10.12 -0.68
CA GLU A 105 -13.58 10.06 0.77
C GLU A 105 -13.77 8.63 1.28
N SER A 106 -14.48 7.77 0.53
CA SER A 106 -14.72 6.39 0.92
C SER A 106 -13.44 5.56 0.86
N GLU A 107 -12.56 5.82 -0.11
CA GLU A 107 -11.25 5.17 -0.19
C GLU A 107 -10.30 5.65 0.91
N LEU A 108 -10.31 6.94 1.25
CA LEU A 108 -9.56 7.47 2.39
C LEU A 108 -10.00 6.81 3.71
N ILE A 109 -11.32 6.74 3.96
CA ILE A 109 -11.86 6.09 5.17
C ILE A 109 -11.44 4.62 5.24
N LYS A 110 -11.47 3.90 4.12
CA LYS A 110 -11.01 2.50 4.05
C LYS A 110 -9.52 2.38 4.33
N ALA A 111 -8.68 3.26 3.78
CA ALA A 111 -7.24 3.23 4.00
C ALA A 111 -6.89 3.47 5.49
N ILE A 112 -7.55 4.44 6.13
CA ILE A 112 -7.39 4.67 7.57
C ILE A 112 -7.90 3.50 8.41
N SER A 113 -9.00 2.87 8.00
CA SER A 113 -9.52 1.67 8.67
C SER A 113 -8.54 0.50 8.58
N ARG A 114 -7.89 0.31 7.42
CA ARG A 114 -6.82 -0.70 7.24
C ARG A 114 -5.62 -0.42 8.12
N TYR A 115 -5.15 0.84 8.16
CA TYR A 115 -4.07 1.25 9.07
C TYR A 115 -4.39 0.89 10.54
N LYS A 116 -5.61 1.18 10.99
CA LYS A 116 -6.03 0.87 12.37
C LYS A 116 -6.06 -0.63 12.65
N ALA A 117 -6.46 -1.45 11.67
CA ALA A 117 -6.43 -2.91 11.79
C ALA A 117 -4.99 -3.46 11.81
N LYS A 118 -4.07 -2.86 11.05
CA LYS A 118 -2.65 -3.27 10.94
C LYS A 118 -1.85 -3.05 12.22
N ARG A 119 -2.16 -2.04 13.05
CA ARG A 119 -1.42 -1.71 14.31
C ARG A 119 -1.31 -2.84 15.34
N ILE A 120 -1.98 -3.97 15.10
CA ILE A 120 -1.88 -5.19 15.92
C ILE A 120 -0.66 -6.04 15.53
N PHE A 121 -0.06 -5.81 14.35
CA PHE A 121 1.08 -6.55 13.81
C PHE A 121 2.21 -5.57 13.40
N ALA A 122 3.47 -6.03 13.43
CA ALA A 122 4.72 -5.26 13.34
C ALA A 122 4.88 -4.40 12.04
N PRO A 123 5.92 -3.55 11.87
CA PRO A 123 6.01 -2.62 10.73
C PRO A 123 6.29 -3.37 9.42
N GLU A 124 5.21 -3.80 8.76
CA GLU A 124 5.19 -4.47 7.48
C GLU A 124 5.62 -3.53 6.32
N GLY A 125 5.30 -2.24 6.44
CA GLY A 125 5.46 -1.27 5.35
C GLY A 125 6.87 -1.22 4.74
N GLN A 126 7.93 -1.23 5.55
CA GLN A 126 9.30 -1.17 5.02
C GLN A 126 9.70 -2.46 4.29
N LEU A 127 9.27 -3.63 4.78
CA LEU A 127 9.53 -4.91 4.12
C LEU A 127 8.79 -4.97 2.77
N LEU A 128 7.51 -4.56 2.76
CA LEU A 128 6.70 -4.46 1.56
C LEU A 128 7.31 -3.49 0.53
N PHE A 129 7.83 -2.35 0.98
CA PHE A 129 8.53 -1.39 0.14
C PHE A 129 9.85 -1.96 -0.42
N ASN A 130 10.63 -2.67 0.38
CA ASN A 130 11.85 -3.32 -0.11
C ASN A 130 11.55 -4.36 -1.20
N ASN A 131 10.48 -5.15 -1.04
CA ASN A 131 10.02 -6.05 -2.08
C ASN A 131 9.53 -5.32 -3.34
N PHE A 132 8.84 -4.19 -3.17
CA PHE A 132 8.46 -3.33 -4.30
C PHE A 132 9.68 -2.88 -5.10
N ILE A 133 10.71 -2.33 -4.44
CA ILE A 133 11.94 -1.88 -5.10
C ILE A 133 12.64 -3.04 -5.82
N GLN A 134 12.69 -4.23 -5.22
CA GLN A 134 13.24 -5.41 -5.88
C GLN A 134 12.45 -5.82 -7.13
N ASN A 135 11.12 -5.77 -7.08
CA ASN A 135 10.28 -6.10 -8.23
C ASN A 135 10.42 -5.09 -9.37
N ILE A 136 10.46 -3.77 -9.11
CA ILE A 136 10.60 -2.77 -10.17
C ILE A 136 11.99 -2.80 -10.84
N GLN A 137 13.02 -3.27 -10.14
CA GLN A 137 14.38 -3.45 -10.68
C GLN A 137 14.56 -4.79 -11.40
N GLN A 138 13.61 -5.73 -11.27
CA GLN A 138 13.69 -7.04 -11.90
C GLN A 138 13.32 -6.97 -13.38
N GLU A 139 14.26 -7.30 -14.27
CA GLU A 139 14.03 -7.32 -15.73
C GLU A 139 13.04 -8.43 -16.14
N ASP A 140 13.17 -9.60 -15.51
CA ASP A 140 12.29 -10.74 -15.76
C ASP A 140 11.03 -10.67 -14.89
N LYS A 141 9.93 -10.22 -15.49
CA LYS A 141 8.61 -10.14 -14.86
C LYS A 141 8.07 -11.48 -14.35
N SER A 142 8.58 -12.61 -14.83
CA SER A 142 8.19 -13.93 -14.32
C SER A 142 8.67 -14.18 -12.88
N ASN A 143 9.72 -13.46 -12.45
CA ASN A 143 10.27 -13.53 -11.10
C ASN A 143 9.71 -12.47 -10.15
N PHE A 144 8.62 -11.78 -10.52
CA PHE A 144 7.94 -10.86 -9.63
C PHE A 144 7.38 -11.62 -8.43
N LYS A 145 7.72 -11.13 -7.23
CA LYS A 145 7.26 -11.70 -5.97
C LYS A 145 6.05 -10.95 -5.46
N LEU A 146 4.93 -11.67 -5.36
CA LEU A 146 3.72 -11.21 -4.69
C LEU A 146 3.91 -11.30 -3.18
N ALA A 147 3.66 -10.20 -2.47
CA ALA A 147 3.65 -10.17 -1.02
C ALA A 147 2.29 -10.60 -0.48
N LEU A 148 2.27 -11.63 0.37
CA LEU A 148 1.07 -12.15 1.02
C LEU A 148 1.10 -11.80 2.52
N SER A 149 0.20 -10.94 2.98
CA SER A 149 0.05 -10.61 4.41
C SER A 149 -0.93 -11.58 5.08
N GLY A 150 -0.47 -12.28 6.12
CA GLY A 150 -1.22 -13.27 6.90
C GLY A 150 -1.24 -12.93 8.39
N SER A 151 -1.38 -13.95 9.26
CA SER A 151 -1.44 -13.83 10.73
C SER A 151 -0.12 -13.36 11.37
N GLY A 152 0.36 -12.16 11.00
CA GLY A 152 1.59 -11.55 11.50
C GLY A 152 2.86 -11.90 10.72
N GLU A 153 2.74 -12.56 9.56
CA GLU A 153 3.86 -12.79 8.65
C GLU A 153 3.56 -12.30 7.23
N ILE A 154 4.59 -11.77 6.57
CA ILE A 154 4.58 -11.53 5.13
C ILE A 154 5.31 -12.67 4.45
N LYS A 155 4.63 -13.32 3.51
CA LYS A 155 5.23 -14.34 2.65
C LYS A 155 5.38 -13.83 1.22
N TYR A 156 6.61 -13.85 0.69
CA TYR A 156 6.88 -13.51 -0.70
C TYR A 156 6.85 -14.76 -1.58
N VAL A 157 6.05 -14.75 -2.64
CA VAL A 157 5.86 -15.89 -3.53
C VAL A 157 5.92 -15.48 -4.99
N VAL A 158 6.46 -16.33 -5.85
CA VAL A 158 6.39 -16.12 -7.30
C VAL A 158 5.01 -16.56 -7.78
N LEU A 159 4.39 -15.83 -8.71
CA LEU A 159 3.04 -16.14 -9.19
C LEU A 159 2.90 -17.55 -9.75
N GLN A 160 3.95 -18.07 -10.39
CA GLN A 160 3.96 -19.42 -10.98
C GLN A 160 3.84 -20.54 -9.92
N ASP A 161 4.15 -20.24 -8.66
CA ASP A 161 4.04 -21.19 -7.56
C ASP A 161 2.61 -21.25 -6.99
N ILE A 162 1.72 -20.35 -7.39
CA ILE A 162 0.33 -20.31 -6.93
C ILE A 162 -0.55 -21.11 -7.90
N ILE A 163 -1.20 -22.15 -7.38
CA ILE A 163 -2.16 -22.96 -8.14
C ILE A 163 -3.52 -22.26 -8.20
N ARG A 164 -4.04 -21.82 -7.05
CA ARG A 164 -5.37 -21.22 -6.93
C ARG A 164 -5.51 -20.40 -5.66
N LEU A 165 -6.45 -19.45 -5.71
CA LEU A 165 -6.92 -18.66 -4.59
C LEU A 165 -8.40 -18.96 -4.36
N GLN A 166 -8.82 -19.09 -3.10
CA GLN A 166 -10.19 -19.40 -2.72
C GLN A 166 -10.67 -18.45 -1.63
N ALA A 167 -11.83 -17.83 -1.84
CA ALA A 167 -12.47 -17.00 -0.83
C ALA A 167 -12.86 -17.83 0.40
N GLU A 168 -12.60 -17.30 1.58
CA GLU A 168 -13.06 -17.83 2.86
C GLU A 168 -13.52 -16.67 3.73
N SER A 169 -14.80 -16.30 3.63
CA SER A 169 -15.35 -15.12 4.29
C SER A 169 -14.52 -13.86 3.95
N ASN A 170 -13.90 -13.21 4.94
CA ASN A 170 -13.05 -12.02 4.76
C ASN A 170 -11.57 -12.35 4.50
N TYR A 171 -11.23 -13.63 4.33
CA TYR A 171 -9.87 -14.10 4.08
C TYR A 171 -9.78 -14.81 2.72
N THR A 172 -8.54 -15.09 2.29
CA THR A 172 -8.28 -15.87 1.08
C THR A 172 -7.30 -16.99 1.38
N ARG A 173 -7.70 -18.25 1.09
CA ARG A 173 -6.79 -19.39 1.08
C ARG A 173 -6.03 -19.43 -0.24
N ILE A 174 -4.71 -19.49 -0.15
CA ILE A 174 -3.80 -19.53 -1.29
C ILE A 174 -3.10 -20.89 -1.29
N TYR A 175 -3.23 -21.61 -2.40
CA TYR A 175 -2.68 -22.97 -2.56
C TYR A 175 -1.48 -22.95 -3.50
N PHE A 176 -0.39 -23.58 -3.08
CA PHE A 176 0.87 -23.57 -3.82
C PHE A 176 1.20 -24.91 -4.49
N THR A 177 2.06 -24.88 -5.50
CA THR A 177 2.65 -26.06 -6.18
C THR A 177 3.33 -27.03 -5.22
N SER A 178 3.87 -26.51 -4.11
CA SER A 178 4.47 -27.32 -3.02
C SER A 178 3.47 -28.14 -2.19
N GLY A 179 2.16 -27.96 -2.40
CA GLY A 179 1.10 -28.57 -1.56
C GLY A 179 0.82 -27.82 -0.25
N LYS A 180 1.60 -26.78 0.08
CA LYS A 180 1.34 -25.90 1.22
C LYS A 180 0.15 -24.97 0.95
N MET A 181 -0.42 -24.44 2.02
CA MET A 181 -1.50 -23.44 1.99
C MET A 181 -1.10 -22.22 2.85
N PHE A 182 -1.54 -21.03 2.44
CA PHE A 182 -1.39 -19.79 3.21
C PHE A 182 -2.74 -19.08 3.35
N LEU A 183 -3.06 -18.61 4.55
CA LEU A 183 -4.27 -17.84 4.81
C LEU A 183 -3.92 -16.35 4.81
N SER A 184 -4.40 -15.65 3.79
CA SER A 184 -4.18 -14.21 3.63
C SER A 184 -5.30 -13.40 4.29
N ALA A 185 -4.92 -12.28 4.92
CA ALA A 185 -5.84 -11.28 5.46
C ALA A 185 -6.58 -10.48 4.38
N LYS A 186 -6.07 -10.43 3.14
CA LYS A 186 -6.78 -9.85 1.99
C LYS A 186 -7.92 -10.73 1.48
N THR A 187 -8.99 -10.08 1.03
CA THR A 187 -10.16 -10.71 0.39
C THR A 187 -9.85 -11.19 -1.02
N LEU A 188 -10.66 -12.14 -1.54
CA LEU A 188 -10.49 -12.62 -2.91
C LEU A 188 -10.71 -11.51 -3.94
N LYS A 189 -11.57 -10.52 -3.63
CA LYS A 189 -11.79 -9.35 -4.48
C LYS A 189 -10.52 -8.51 -4.62
N GLU A 190 -9.80 -8.27 -3.53
CA GLU A 190 -8.50 -7.57 -3.59
C GLU A 190 -7.48 -8.34 -4.42
N TYR A 191 -7.44 -9.68 -4.32
CA TYR A 191 -6.57 -10.49 -5.17
C TYR A 191 -6.96 -10.48 -6.65
N ASP A 192 -8.26 -10.44 -6.96
CA ASP A 192 -8.74 -10.29 -8.34
C ASP A 192 -8.19 -9.00 -8.97
N ASP A 193 -8.21 -7.91 -8.20
CA ASP A 193 -7.64 -6.62 -8.59
C ASP A 193 -6.11 -6.62 -8.70
N ILE A 194 -5.41 -7.37 -7.83
CA ILE A 194 -3.94 -7.53 -7.88
C ILE A 194 -3.52 -8.37 -9.08
N LEU A 195 -4.23 -9.48 -9.34
CA LEU A 195 -3.90 -10.47 -10.37
C LEU A 195 -4.46 -10.15 -11.75
N LYS A 196 -5.21 -9.04 -11.88
CA LYS A 196 -5.74 -8.56 -13.16
C LYS A 196 -4.61 -8.41 -14.18
N GLY A 197 -4.81 -8.96 -15.38
CA GLY A 197 -3.79 -8.96 -16.44
C GLY A 197 -2.72 -10.05 -16.32
N HIS A 198 -2.78 -10.91 -15.30
CA HIS A 198 -1.98 -12.13 -15.19
C HIS A 198 -2.77 -13.36 -15.61
N LYS A 199 -2.12 -14.53 -15.66
CA LYS A 199 -2.69 -15.81 -16.13
C LYS A 199 -3.69 -16.45 -15.15
N PHE A 200 -4.32 -15.67 -14.28
CA PHE A 200 -5.36 -16.14 -13.36
C PHE A 200 -6.75 -15.94 -13.96
N LEU A 201 -7.62 -16.94 -13.79
CA LEU A 201 -9.01 -16.87 -14.19
C LEU A 201 -9.88 -16.91 -12.93
N ARG A 202 -10.84 -15.98 -12.85
CA ARG A 202 -11.83 -15.98 -11.77
C ARG A 202 -12.98 -16.91 -12.13
N TYR A 203 -13.21 -17.88 -11.26
CA TYR A 203 -14.38 -18.75 -11.31
C TYR A 203 -15.32 -18.41 -10.14
N THR A 204 -16.62 -18.34 -10.40
CA THR A 204 -17.65 -18.11 -9.37
C THR A 204 -18.71 -19.20 -9.52
N ASP A 205 -18.92 -20.00 -8.48
CA ASP A 205 -20.06 -20.92 -8.45
C ASP A 205 -21.33 -20.11 -8.24
N HIS A 206 -22.18 -20.02 -9.27
CA HIS A 206 -23.56 -19.58 -9.11
C HIS A 206 -24.37 -20.76 -8.58
N ILE A 207 -24.37 -20.93 -7.26
CA ILE A 207 -25.41 -21.75 -6.60
C ILE A 207 -26.59 -20.81 -6.38
N TRP A 208 -27.64 -21.03 -7.17
CA TRP A 208 -28.95 -20.36 -7.09
C TRP A 208 -29.68 -20.72 -5.81
#